data_AF-A0A7C6SN27-F1
#
_entry.id   AF-A0A7C6SN27-F1
#
_cell.length_a   1.000
_cell.length_b   1.000
_cell.length_c   1.000
_cell.angle_alpha   90.00
_cell.angle_beta   90.00
_cell.angle_gamma   90.00
#
_symmetry.space_group_name_H-M   'P 1'
#
loop_
_entity.id
_entity.type
_entity.pdbx_description
1 polymer ?
#
loop_
_entity_poly.entity_id
_entity_poly.type
_entity_poly.pdbx_seq_one_letter_code
_entity_poly.pdbx_strand_id
1 'polypeptide(L)' 'LGWKAVRVKGLKPYYITWFMATVFSIIDEIYQLFIPGRSGEARDVFLDNVGIILGLVFAAFSIFLFKKVKRKIIKIF' A
#
# COMPACT_ATOMS: atom_id res chain seq x y z
N LEU A 1 13.39 -3.37 -9.70
CA LEU A 1 13.86 -4.78 -9.78
C LEU A 1 12.94 -5.80 -9.08
N GLY A 2 12.11 -5.45 -8.08
CA GLY A 2 11.23 -6.43 -7.39
C GLY A 2 9.89 -6.80 -8.09
N TRP A 3 9.25 -5.86 -8.79
CA TRP A 3 7.88 -6.06 -9.32
C TRP A 3 7.76 -7.12 -10.44
N LYS A 4 8.88 -7.45 -11.12
CA LYS A 4 8.92 -8.50 -12.13
C LYS A 4 9.12 -9.91 -11.53
N ALA A 5 9.69 -10.01 -10.33
CA ALA A 5 10.01 -11.29 -9.68
C ALA A 5 8.78 -11.92 -9.02
N VAL A 6 7.89 -11.12 -8.46
CA VAL A 6 6.67 -11.61 -7.80
C VAL A 6 5.59 -11.78 -8.86
N ARG A 7 5.50 -12.96 -9.48
CA ARG A 7 4.54 -13.31 -10.54
C ARG A 7 3.11 -13.49 -9.98
N VAL A 8 2.62 -12.55 -9.19
CA VAL A 8 1.29 -12.60 -8.58
C VAL A 8 0.30 -11.86 -9.48
N LYS A 9 -0.74 -12.56 -9.92
CA LYS A 9 -1.85 -11.97 -10.67
C LYS A 9 -3.01 -11.64 -9.72
N GLY A 10 -3.79 -10.61 -10.05
CA GLY A 10 -5.03 -10.27 -9.35
C GLY A 10 -4.82 -9.40 -8.10
N LEU A 11 -5.71 -9.57 -7.10
CA LEU A 11 -5.75 -8.76 -5.87
C LEU A 11 -4.77 -9.21 -4.78
N LYS A 12 -4.24 -10.43 -4.89
CA LYS A 12 -3.29 -11.01 -3.92
C LYS A 12 -2.11 -10.10 -3.53
N PRO A 13 -1.41 -9.40 -4.46
CA PRO A 13 -0.34 -8.49 -4.05
C PRO A 13 -0.82 -7.31 -3.20
N TYR A 14 -2.03 -6.78 -3.45
CA TYR A 14 -2.58 -5.68 -2.67
C TYR A 14 -2.88 -6.11 -1.22
N TYR A 15 -3.44 -7.30 -1.04
CA TYR A 15 -3.68 -7.86 0.30
C TYR A 15 -2.39 -8.14 1.06
N ILE A 16 -1.37 -8.69 0.40
CA ILE A 16 -0.06 -8.94 1.01
C ILE A 16 0.59 -7.60 1.42
N THR A 17 0.54 -6.58 0.56
CA THR A 17 1.07 -5.25 0.88
C THR A 17 0.33 -4.62 2.05
N TRP A 18 -1.01 -4.65 2.06
CA TRP A 18 -1.80 -4.12 3.16
C TRP A 18 -1.46 -4.80 4.49
N PHE A 19 -1.43 -6.14 4.51
CA PHE A 19 -1.11 -6.90 5.71
C PHE A 19 0.29 -6.59 6.24
N MET A 20 1.31 -6.61 5.37
CA MET A 20 2.69 -6.28 5.76
C MET A 20 2.80 -4.85 6.30
N ALA A 21 2.16 -3.88 5.65
CA ALA A 21 2.17 -2.49 6.08
C ALA A 21 1.42 -2.28 7.41
N THR A 22 0.32 -3.02 7.63
CA THR A 22 -0.42 -3.02 8.90
C THR A 22 0.46 -3.52 10.05
N VAL A 23 1.16 -4.65 9.84
CA VAL A 23 2.09 -5.21 10.84
C VAL A 23 3.22 -4.22 11.13
N PHE A 24 3.75 -3.56 10.10
CA PHE A 24 4.80 -2.55 10.27
C PHE A 24 4.31 -1.33 11.07
N SER A 25 3.11 -0.81 10.80
CA SER A 25 2.52 0.30 11.56
C SER A 25 2.35 -0.06 13.05
N ILE A 26 1.94 -1.29 13.36
CA ILE A 26 1.87 -1.77 14.75
C ILE A 26 3.28 -1.80 15.37
N ILE A 27 4.28 -2.29 14.63
CA ILE A 27 5.66 -2.35 15.11
C ILE A 27 6.21 -0.94 15.36
N ASP A 28 5.92 0.04 14.50
CA ASP A 28 6.36 1.43 14.66
C ASP A 28 5.80 2.06 15.94
N GLU A 29 4.52 1.86 16.24
CA GLU A 29 3.92 2.33 17.50
C GLU A 29 4.49 1.61 18.73
N ILE A 30 4.81 0.31 18.61
CA ILE A 30 5.51 -0.41 19.67
C ILE A 30 6.92 0.15 19.87
N TYR A 31 7.66 0.47 18.80
CA TYR A 31 8.97 1.11 18.89
C TYR A 31 8.87 2.50 19.53
N GLN A 32 7.80 3.24 19.25
CA GLN A 32 7.56 4.57 19.81
C GLN A 32 7.40 4.53 21.35
N LEU A 33 6.87 3.44 21.92
CA LEU A 33 6.76 3.26 23.37
C LEU A 33 8.12 3.21 24.10
N PHE A 34 9.20 2.84 23.41
CA PHE A 34 10.55 2.82 23.99
C PHE A 34 11.21 4.21 23.98
N ILE A 35 10.60 5.20 23.31
CA ILE A 35 11.11 6.57 23.24
C ILE A 35 10.43 7.39 24.34
N PRO A 36 11.18 7.91 25.33
CA PRO A 36 10.59 8.70 26.41
C PRO A 36 9.91 9.96 25.85
N GLY A 37 8.70 10.23 26.30
CA GLY A 37 7.92 11.40 25.87
C GLY A 37 6.99 11.16 24.68
N ARG A 38 6.88 9.93 24.17
CA ARG A 38 5.80 9.53 23.27
C ARG A 38 4.98 8.37 23.83
N SER A 39 3.66 8.47 23.69
CA SER A 39 2.74 7.36 23.88
C SER A 39 2.50 6.68 22.53
N GLY A 40 2.51 5.35 22.53
CA GLY A 40 1.97 4.59 21.39
C GLY A 40 0.45 4.64 21.47
N GLU A 41 -0.21 5.14 20.42
CA GLU A 41 -1.67 5.22 20.37
C GLU A 41 -2.25 4.28 19.33
N ALA A 42 -3.25 3.49 19.71
CA ALA A 42 -4.00 2.66 18.76
C ALA A 42 -4.68 3.50 17.65
N ARG A 43 -4.89 4.80 17.91
CA ARG A 43 -5.40 5.77 16.93
C ARG A 43 -4.42 6.01 15.79
N ASP A 44 -3.12 6.04 16.07
CA ASP A 44 -2.09 6.31 15.07
C ASP A 44 -1.97 5.11 14.11
N VAL A 45 -2.02 3.88 14.65
CA VAL A 45 -2.13 2.65 13.84
C VAL A 45 -3.36 2.68 12.92
N PHE A 46 -4.50 3.18 13.40
CA PHE A 46 -5.71 3.27 12.60
C PHE A 46 -5.55 4.29 11.45
N LEU A 47 -4.97 5.46 11.73
CA LEU A 47 -4.71 6.49 10.73
C LEU A 47 -3.71 6.01 9.67
N ASP A 48 -2.66 5.29 10.07
CA ASP A 48 -1.73 4.65 9.14
C ASP A 48 -2.44 3.67 8.21
N ASN A 49 -3.34 2.84 8.76
CA ASN A 49 -4.13 1.91 7.97
C ASN A 49 -5.05 2.59 6.96
N VAL A 50 -5.66 3.71 7.33
CA VAL A 50 -6.43 4.54 6.38
C VAL A 50 -5.53 5.04 5.26
N GLY A 51 -4.33 5.53 5.59
CA GLY A 51 -3.33 5.97 4.62
C GLY A 51 -2.89 4.85 3.67
N ILE A 52 -2.61 3.65 4.21
CA ILE A 52 -2.21 2.46 3.43
C ILE A 52 -3.31 2.09 2.43
N ILE A 53 -4.57 2.02 2.89
CA ILE A 53 -5.71 1.68 2.02
C ILE A 53 -5.87 2.72 0.90
N LEU A 54 -5.81 4.01 1.24
CA LEU A 54 -5.91 5.09 0.25
C LEU A 54 -4.78 5.01 -0.79
N GLY A 55 -3.55 4.74 -0.36
CA GLY A 55 -2.40 4.54 -1.24
C GLY A 55 -2.59 3.36 -2.21
N LEU A 56 -3.12 2.24 -1.72
CA LEU A 56 -3.41 1.06 -2.56
C LEU A 56 -4.51 1.35 -3.59
N VAL A 57 -5.57 2.05 -3.21
CA VAL A 57 -6.64 2.48 -4.13
C VAL A 57 -6.08 3.42 -5.20
N PHE A 58 -5.29 4.41 -4.80
CA PHE A 58 -4.66 5.35 -5.72
C PHE A 58 -3.73 4.65 -6.72
N ALA A 59 -2.91 3.71 -6.25
CA ALA A 59 -2.04 2.92 -7.10
C ALA A 59 -2.83 2.07 -8.10
N ALA A 60 -3.88 1.38 -7.65
CA ALA A 60 -4.75 0.59 -8.52
C ALA A 60 -5.43 1.44 -9.60
N PHE A 61 -5.95 2.61 -9.22
CA PHE A 61 -6.58 3.57 -10.13
C PHE A 61 -5.59 4.11 -11.16
N SER A 62 -4.38 4.48 -10.73
CA SER A 62 -3.31 4.95 -11.61
C SER A 62 -2.98 3.87 -12.65
N ILE A 63 -2.75 2.63 -12.22
CA ILE A 63 -2.48 1.50 -13.13
C ILE A 63 -3.63 1.28 -14.12
N PHE A 64 -4.88 1.41 -13.68
CA PHE A 64 -6.05 1.31 -14.56
C PHE A 64 -6.05 2.40 -15.63
N LEU A 65 -5.80 3.65 -15.27
CA LEU A 65 -5.71 4.77 -16.21
C LEU A 65 -4.59 4.56 -17.22
N PHE A 66 -3.37 4.21 -16.76
CA PHE A 66 -2.24 3.93 -17.65
C PHE A 66 -2.55 2.81 -18.64
N LYS A 67 -3.19 1.72 -18.19
CA LYS A 67 -3.63 0.62 -19.07
C LYS A 67 -4.70 1.07 -20.06
N LYS A 68 -5.62 1.94 -19.66
CA LYS A 68 -6.68 2.49 -20.53
C LYS A 68 -6.08 3.37 -21.62
N VAL A 69 -5.16 4.27 -21.25
CA VAL A 69 -4.44 5.16 -22.20
C VAL A 69 -3.61 4.33 -23.18
N LYS A 70 -2.79 3.39 -22.69
CA LYS A 70 -1.95 2.53 -23.53
C LYS A 70 -2.77 1.72 -24.55
N ARG A 71 -3.92 1.14 -24.12
CA ARG A 71 -4.82 0.42 -25.03
C ARG A 71 -5.45 1.32 -26.09
N LYS A 72 -5.72 2.59 -25.76
CA LYS A 72 -6.26 3.56 -26.73
C LYS A 72 -5.23 3.95 -27.79
N ILE A 73 -3.98 4.17 -27.39
CA ILE A 73 -2.87 4.48 -28.32
C ILE A 73 -2.61 3.33 -29.29
N ILE A 74 -2.52 2.09 -28.80
CA ILE A 74 -2.29 0.90 -29.64
C ILE A 74 -3.46 0.64 -30.61
N LYS A 75 -4.66 1.13 -30.33
CA LYS A 75 -5.81 1.00 -31.25
C LYS A 75 -5.83 2.05 -32.36
N ILE A 76 -5.13 3.17 -32.18
CA ILE A 76 -5.07 4.27 -33.15
C ILE A 76 -3.98 4.01 -34.20
N PHE A 77 -2.92 3.29 -33.79
CA PHE A 77 -1.82 2.85 -34.65
C PHE A 77 -2.08 1.45 -35.18
#